data_AF-S4MZI9-F1
#
_entry.id   AF-S4MZI9-F1
#
_cell.length_a   1.000
_cell.length_b   1.000
_cell.length_c   1.000
_cell.angle_alpha   90.00
_cell.angle_beta   90.00
_cell.angle_gamma   90.00
#
_symmetry.space_group_name_H-M   'P 1'
#
loop_
_entity.id
_entity.type
_entity.pdbx_description
1 polymer ?
#
loop_
_entity_poly.entity_id
_entity_poly.type
_entity_poly.pdbx_seq_one_letter_code
_entity_poly.pdbx_strand_id
1 'polypeptide(L)'
;MAGSPTARRRRLSIELKKLREKSTLTCAQVGSALDWSGSKVNRMETGSGRIQPSDIDALCRFYGTSDELREFLKSLARQAKVRGWWQVHGAGVPEWFNIYIGLKQDASTFRQYQCEVVPGLMQTEVYASELHKSGAHMSAEDITKAVQVHMERQAMLRRPDAPDAWFIVNEGALRHVIGDHALMREQMERGPGDGRSADRDRAGPPLRRRDISGHRFVHHAGIPGPRGSGSRVSRRHHRCHVLGRRASCP
;
A
#
# COMPACT_ATOMS: atom_id res chain seq x y z
N MET A 1 -11.02 9.27 -13.82
CA MET A 1 -10.90 9.01 -12.37
C MET A 1 -9.61 9.60 -11.85
N ALA A 2 -9.68 10.36 -10.76
CA ALA A 2 -8.55 11.12 -10.28
C ALA A 2 -7.68 10.29 -9.32
N GLY A 3 -6.60 9.70 -9.84
CA GLY A 3 -5.62 9.01 -9.00
C GLY A 3 -4.99 9.90 -7.93
N SER A 4 -4.42 9.30 -6.88
CA SER A 4 -3.77 9.98 -5.80
C SER A 4 -2.57 10.79 -6.32
N PRO A 5 -2.35 11.99 -5.77
CA PRO A 5 -1.21 12.83 -6.13
C PRO A 5 0.13 12.10 -5.99
N THR A 6 0.26 11.24 -4.97
CA THR A 6 1.45 10.42 -4.72
C THR A 6 1.68 9.37 -5.82
N ALA A 7 0.65 8.60 -6.19
CA ALA A 7 0.75 7.58 -7.23
C ALA A 7 1.10 8.22 -8.59
N ARG A 8 0.46 9.34 -8.90
CA ARG A 8 0.72 10.12 -10.12
C ARG A 8 2.13 10.67 -10.18
N ARG A 9 2.64 11.22 -9.07
CA ARG A 9 4.03 11.69 -8.97
C ARG A 9 5.01 10.56 -9.20
N ARG A 10 4.80 9.41 -8.55
CA ARG A 10 5.64 8.23 -8.72
C ARG A 10 5.61 7.73 -10.15
N ARG A 11 4.43 7.68 -10.77
CA ARG A 11 4.28 7.30 -12.19
C ARG A 11 5.05 8.26 -13.09
N LEU A 12 4.90 9.57 -12.89
CA LEU A 12 5.63 10.59 -13.65
C LEU A 12 7.15 10.39 -13.55
N SER A 13 7.68 10.25 -12.34
CA SER A 13 9.12 10.02 -12.12
C SER A 13 9.64 8.76 -12.81
N ILE A 14 8.86 7.67 -12.79
CA ILE A 14 9.19 6.43 -13.51
C ILE A 14 9.22 6.66 -15.03
N GLU A 15 8.21 7.35 -15.58
CA GLU A 15 8.15 7.61 -17.03
C GLU A 15 9.29 8.54 -17.50
N LEU A 16 9.64 9.57 -16.72
CA LEU A 16 10.79 10.44 -17.03
C LEU A 16 12.10 9.65 -17.04
N LYS A 17 12.32 8.78 -16.05
CA LYS A 17 13.50 7.91 -15.99
C LYS A 17 13.58 6.97 -17.21
N LYS A 18 12.45 6.37 -17.60
CA LYS A 18 12.37 5.53 -18.80
C LYS A 18 12.73 6.28 -20.07
N LEU A 19 12.28 7.53 -20.23
CA LEU A 19 12.64 8.35 -21.38
C LEU A 19 14.15 8.55 -21.47
N ARG A 20 14.79 8.91 -20.35
CA ARG A 20 16.26 9.05 -20.29
C ARG A 20 16.99 7.74 -20.61
N GLU A 21 16.56 6.64 -20.02
CA GLU A 21 17.17 5.31 -20.23
C GLU A 21 17.05 4.85 -21.68
N LYS A 22 15.91 5.09 -22.35
CA LYS A 22 15.72 4.80 -23.78
C LYS A 22 16.66 5.61 -24.67
N SER A 23 16.99 6.83 -24.28
CA SER A 23 17.98 7.66 -24.98
C SER A 23 19.42 7.34 -24.58
N THR A 24 19.66 6.39 -23.68
CA THR A 24 21.00 5.99 -23.19
C THR A 24 21.84 7.13 -22.59
N LEU A 25 21.17 8.16 -22.05
CA LEU A 25 21.83 9.34 -21.48
C LEU A 25 21.94 9.26 -19.95
N THR A 26 22.97 9.86 -19.38
CA THR A 26 23.11 10.07 -17.93
C THR A 26 22.35 11.34 -17.48
N CYS A 27 22.00 11.42 -16.20
CA CYS A 27 21.37 12.64 -15.65
C CYS A 27 22.25 13.88 -15.85
N ALA A 28 23.57 13.75 -15.80
CA ALA A 28 24.52 14.84 -16.04
C ALA A 28 24.48 15.33 -17.48
N GLN A 29 24.45 14.42 -18.47
CA GLN A 29 24.34 14.77 -19.88
C GLN A 29 23.01 15.47 -20.20
N VAL A 30 21.90 14.96 -19.67
CA VAL A 30 20.57 15.60 -19.83
C VAL A 30 20.57 16.99 -19.17
N GLY A 31 21.16 17.10 -17.98
CA GLY A 31 21.31 18.38 -17.30
C GLY A 31 22.07 19.38 -18.17
N SER A 32 23.24 18.99 -18.66
CA SER A 32 24.06 19.85 -19.52
C SER A 32 23.35 20.27 -20.80
N ALA A 33 22.55 19.40 -21.42
CA ALA A 33 21.83 19.72 -22.65
C ALA A 33 20.64 20.69 -22.45
N LEU A 34 20.14 20.81 -21.22
CA LEU A 34 18.98 21.64 -20.86
C LEU A 34 19.34 22.82 -19.95
N ASP A 35 20.63 23.13 -19.79
CA ASP A 35 21.16 24.11 -18.83
C ASP A 35 20.68 23.89 -17.38
N TRP A 36 20.59 22.63 -16.98
CA TRP A 36 20.21 22.20 -15.63
C TRP A 36 21.34 21.42 -14.95
N SER A 37 21.33 21.38 -13.62
CA SER A 37 22.19 20.44 -12.90
C SER A 37 21.70 19.00 -13.10
N GLY A 38 22.62 18.04 -13.21
CA GLY A 38 22.27 16.61 -13.20
C GLY A 38 21.51 16.20 -11.93
N SER A 39 21.77 16.88 -10.82
CA SER A 39 21.02 16.73 -9.55
C SER A 39 19.56 17.19 -9.65
N LYS A 40 19.21 18.15 -10.51
CA LYS A 40 17.81 18.50 -10.80
C LYS A 40 17.13 17.34 -11.52
N VAL A 41 17.74 16.81 -12.57
CA VAL A 41 17.23 15.66 -13.35
C VAL A 41 17.00 14.45 -12.44
N ASN A 42 18.00 14.09 -11.63
CA ASN A 42 17.89 12.99 -10.67
C ASN A 42 16.71 13.17 -9.70
N ARG A 43 16.54 14.36 -9.11
CA ARG A 43 15.41 14.64 -8.21
C ARG A 43 14.03 14.51 -8.87
N MET A 44 13.92 14.77 -10.17
CA MET A 44 12.68 14.56 -10.92
C MET A 44 12.41 13.06 -11.13
N GLU A 45 13.45 12.27 -11.41
CA GLU A 45 13.36 10.81 -11.63
C GLU A 45 13.17 10.00 -10.34
N THR A 46 13.59 10.53 -9.19
CA THR A 46 13.37 9.89 -7.87
C THR A 46 12.10 10.37 -7.18
N GLY A 47 11.44 11.41 -7.70
CA GLY A 47 10.21 11.98 -7.13
C GLY A 47 10.43 12.90 -5.93
N SER A 48 11.69 13.15 -5.54
CA SER A 48 12.06 14.04 -4.43
C SER A 48 12.01 15.54 -4.80
N GLY A 49 11.93 15.87 -6.10
CA GLY A 49 11.86 17.24 -6.60
C GLY A 49 10.44 17.75 -6.91
N ARG A 50 10.31 19.08 -7.02
CA ARG A 50 9.14 19.71 -7.66
C ARG A 50 9.33 19.63 -9.18
N ILE A 51 8.30 19.17 -9.89
CA ILE A 51 8.29 19.08 -11.36
C ILE A 51 7.24 20.06 -11.88
N GLN A 52 7.65 21.01 -12.71
CA GLN A 52 6.74 21.93 -13.39
C GLN A 52 6.32 21.37 -14.76
N PRO A 53 5.13 21.73 -15.27
CA PRO A 53 4.76 21.40 -16.65
C PRO A 53 5.78 21.89 -17.70
N SER A 54 6.49 23.00 -17.43
CA SER A 54 7.56 23.50 -18.29
C SER A 54 8.81 22.61 -18.28
N ASP A 55 9.14 21.98 -17.16
CA ASP A 55 10.26 21.02 -17.09
C ASP A 55 9.95 19.79 -17.95
N ILE A 56 8.69 19.33 -17.92
CA ILE A 56 8.23 18.21 -18.76
C ILE A 56 8.26 18.58 -20.23
N ASP A 57 7.82 19.78 -20.58
CA ASP A 57 7.83 20.28 -21.95
C ASP A 57 9.25 20.27 -22.54
N ALA A 58 10.23 20.79 -21.78
CA ALA A 58 11.64 20.80 -22.17
C ALA A 58 12.21 19.38 -22.35
N LEU A 59 11.99 18.48 -21.38
CA LEU A 59 12.44 17.09 -21.48
C LEU A 59 11.80 16.35 -22.65
N CYS A 60 10.49 16.51 -22.84
CA CYS A 60 9.74 15.85 -23.91
C CYS A 60 10.19 16.31 -25.30
N ARG A 61 10.52 17.60 -25.46
CA ARG A 61 11.10 18.14 -26.69
C ARG A 61 12.51 17.61 -26.91
N PHE A 62 13.36 17.62 -25.88
CA PHE A 62 14.72 17.11 -25.93
C PHE A 62 14.78 15.62 -26.34
N TYR A 63 13.87 14.80 -25.82
CA TYR A 63 13.78 13.38 -26.19
C TYR A 63 13.01 13.10 -27.48
N GLY A 64 12.42 14.11 -28.14
CA GLY A 64 11.64 13.91 -29.37
C GLY A 64 10.35 13.10 -29.16
N THR A 65 9.71 13.21 -27.99
CA THR A 65 8.45 12.50 -27.68
C THR A 65 7.24 13.08 -28.40
N SER A 66 6.22 12.25 -28.64
CA SER A 66 4.95 12.68 -29.24
C SER A 66 4.20 13.68 -28.36
N ASP A 67 3.35 14.50 -28.98
CA ASP A 67 2.58 15.52 -28.27
C ASP A 67 1.55 14.90 -27.32
N GLU A 68 1.00 13.71 -27.64
CA GLU A 68 0.08 12.98 -26.77
C GLU A 68 0.78 12.55 -25.48
N LEU A 69 1.99 12.00 -25.58
CA LEU A 69 2.77 11.60 -24.41
C LEU A 69 3.16 12.82 -23.57
N ARG A 70 3.55 13.93 -24.22
CA ARG A 70 3.89 15.18 -23.56
C ARG A 70 2.72 15.74 -22.74
N GLU A 71 1.54 15.83 -23.33
CA GLU A 71 0.36 16.32 -22.61
C GLU A 71 -0.10 15.35 -21.51
N PHE A 72 0.01 14.03 -21.73
CA PHE A 72 -0.23 13.05 -20.68
C PHE A 72 0.70 13.27 -19.47
N LEU A 73 2.02 13.41 -19.67
CA LEU A 73 2.97 13.65 -18.59
C LEU A 73 2.72 15.00 -17.89
N LYS A 74 2.39 16.06 -18.65
CA LYS A 74 2.01 17.36 -18.09
C LYS A 74 0.74 17.24 -17.22
N SER A 75 -0.23 16.43 -17.64
CA SER A 75 -1.43 16.15 -16.84
C SER A 75 -1.08 15.49 -15.50
N LEU A 76 -0.15 14.52 -15.48
CA LEU A 76 0.33 13.89 -14.25
C LEU A 76 1.00 14.89 -13.31
N ALA A 77 1.83 15.81 -13.82
CA ALA A 77 2.46 16.84 -12.99
C ALA A 77 1.47 17.84 -12.40
N ARG A 78 0.47 18.28 -13.18
CA ARG A 78 -0.60 19.16 -12.68
C ARG A 78 -1.36 18.47 -11.55
N GLN A 79 -1.70 17.21 -11.73
CA GLN A 79 -2.48 16.42 -10.78
C GLN A 79 -1.67 16.00 -9.54
N ALA A 80 -0.35 15.83 -9.65
CA ALA A 80 0.56 15.53 -8.54
C ALA A 80 0.73 16.71 -7.56
N LYS A 81 0.34 17.92 -7.93
CA LYS A 81 0.38 19.11 -7.05
C LYS A 81 -0.77 19.19 -6.06
N VAL A 82 -1.83 18.43 -6.26
CA VAL A 82 -2.98 18.43 -5.34
C VAL A 82 -2.52 17.82 -4.02
N ARG A 83 -2.75 18.50 -2.88
CA ARG A 83 -2.45 17.92 -1.56
C ARG A 83 -3.47 16.83 -1.27
N GLY A 84 -3.01 15.67 -0.79
CA GLY A 84 -3.92 14.64 -0.28
C GLY A 84 -4.69 15.17 0.92
N TRP A 85 -5.96 14.79 1.07
CA TRP A 85 -6.83 15.23 2.17
C TRP A 85 -6.20 14.98 3.57
N TRP A 86 -5.46 13.89 3.72
CA TRP A 86 -4.78 13.54 4.98
C TRP A 86 -3.67 14.51 5.38
N GLN A 87 -3.16 15.31 4.42
CA GLN A 87 -2.15 16.34 4.70
C GLN A 87 -2.71 17.56 5.45
N VAL A 88 -4.04 17.65 5.61
CA VAL A 88 -4.69 18.64 6.49
C VAL A 88 -4.46 18.29 7.97
N HIS A 89 -4.27 16.99 8.28
CA HIS A 89 -4.12 16.50 9.65
C HIS A 89 -2.67 16.46 10.15
N GLY A 90 -1.70 16.97 9.37
CA GLY A 90 -0.33 17.33 9.77
C GLY A 90 0.39 16.36 10.71
N ALA A 91 0.24 16.58 12.02
CA ALA A 91 0.87 15.81 13.10
C ALA A 91 0.22 14.45 13.39
N GLY A 92 -1.03 14.22 12.97
CA GLY A 92 -1.74 12.94 13.17
C GLY A 92 -1.30 11.81 12.22
N VAL A 93 -0.42 12.10 11.26
CA VAL A 93 0.07 11.13 10.28
C VAL A 93 1.59 11.23 10.17
N PRO A 94 2.34 10.16 10.52
CA PRO A 94 3.78 10.15 10.33
C PRO A 94 4.15 10.38 8.86
N GLU A 95 5.23 11.14 8.61
CA GLU A 95 5.60 11.54 7.24
C GLU A 95 5.80 10.34 6.30
N TRP A 96 6.40 9.26 6.79
CA TRP A 96 6.61 8.02 6.04
C TRP A 96 5.29 7.36 5.59
N PHE A 97 4.19 7.59 6.32
CA PHE A 97 2.89 6.98 6.04
C PHE A 97 2.08 7.73 4.97
N ASN A 98 2.46 8.98 4.65
CA ASN A 98 1.80 9.80 3.64
C ASN A 98 1.81 9.15 2.24
N ILE A 99 2.94 8.51 1.89
CA ILE A 99 3.07 7.83 0.60
C ILE A 99 2.12 6.64 0.54
N TYR A 100 2.05 5.88 1.62
CA TYR A 100 1.19 4.71 1.71
C TYR A 100 -0.29 5.06 1.57
N ILE A 101 -0.78 6.10 2.27
CA ILE A 101 -2.18 6.55 2.14
C ILE A 101 -2.49 6.95 0.69
N GLY A 102 -1.59 7.69 0.05
CA GLY A 102 -1.77 8.07 -1.35
C GLY A 102 -1.85 6.85 -2.26
N LEU A 103 -0.89 5.94 -2.20
CA LEU A 103 -0.90 4.75 -3.06
C LEU A 103 -2.14 3.86 -2.82
N LYS A 104 -2.54 3.74 -1.57
CA LYS A 104 -3.71 2.96 -1.16
C LYS A 104 -5.00 3.48 -1.78
N GLN A 105 -5.17 4.79 -1.93
CA GLN A 105 -6.40 5.39 -2.48
C GLN A 105 -6.70 4.96 -3.92
N ASP A 106 -5.68 4.56 -4.68
CA ASP A 106 -5.80 4.15 -6.09
C ASP A 106 -5.67 2.64 -6.27
N ALA A 107 -5.54 1.90 -5.18
CA ALA A 107 -5.37 0.46 -5.27
C ALA A 107 -6.64 -0.16 -5.85
N SER A 108 -6.50 -1.03 -6.86
CA SER A 108 -7.58 -1.91 -7.32
C SER A 108 -7.73 -3.13 -6.42
N THR A 109 -6.65 -3.52 -5.74
CA THR A 109 -6.60 -4.64 -4.79
C THR A 109 -5.87 -4.21 -3.53
N PHE A 110 -6.41 -4.56 -2.36
CA PHE A 110 -5.82 -4.25 -1.07
C PHE A 110 -5.72 -5.52 -0.23
N ARG A 111 -4.50 -5.99 0.06
CA ARG A 111 -4.29 -7.16 0.93
C ARG A 111 -3.49 -6.76 2.15
N GLN A 112 -4.02 -7.03 3.34
CA GLN A 112 -3.36 -6.67 4.59
C GLN A 112 -3.34 -7.86 5.54
N TYR A 113 -2.15 -8.18 6.04
CA TYR A 113 -1.98 -9.07 7.18
C TYR A 113 -1.73 -8.25 8.45
N GLN A 114 -2.34 -8.65 9.56
CA GLN A 114 -2.09 -8.07 10.87
C GLN A 114 -1.93 -9.16 11.93
N CYS A 115 -0.89 -9.04 12.75
CA CYS A 115 -0.55 -10.01 13.77
C CYS A 115 -0.96 -9.60 15.19
N GLU A 116 -0.95 -8.30 15.50
CA GLU A 116 -1.07 -7.80 16.88
C GLU A 116 -2.34 -7.01 17.17
N VAL A 117 -2.90 -6.35 16.15
CA VAL A 117 -4.06 -5.47 16.29
C VAL A 117 -5.03 -5.67 15.12
N VAL A 118 -6.30 -5.33 15.33
CA VAL A 118 -7.29 -5.30 14.25
C VAL A 118 -6.81 -4.38 13.11
N PRO A 119 -6.96 -4.75 11.82
CA PRO A 119 -6.56 -3.88 10.71
C PRO A 119 -7.21 -2.51 10.78
N GLY A 120 -6.42 -1.44 10.61
CA GLY A 120 -6.89 -0.06 10.74
C GLY A 120 -8.12 0.31 9.90
N LEU A 121 -8.32 -0.34 8.75
CA LEU A 121 -9.53 -0.12 7.94
C LEU A 121 -10.80 -0.77 8.49
N MET A 122 -10.66 -1.61 9.50
CA MET A 122 -11.75 -2.31 10.18
C MET A 122 -11.95 -1.79 11.61
N GLN A 123 -11.07 -0.91 12.11
CA GLN A 123 -11.12 -0.41 13.48
C GLN A 123 -12.32 0.53 13.70
N THR A 124 -12.98 0.48 14.85
CA THR A 124 -13.92 1.52 15.25
C THR A 124 -13.16 2.76 15.69
N GLU A 125 -13.84 3.90 15.74
CA GLU A 125 -13.27 5.15 16.25
C GLU A 125 -12.72 4.97 17.68
N VAL A 126 -13.49 4.31 18.54
CA VAL A 126 -13.15 4.04 19.93
C VAL A 126 -11.92 3.14 20.04
N TYR A 127 -11.87 2.04 19.25
CA TYR A 127 -10.70 1.15 19.22
C TYR A 127 -9.45 1.89 18.74
N ALA A 128 -9.55 2.66 17.65
CA ALA A 128 -8.42 3.43 17.14
C ALA A 128 -7.93 4.44 18.18
N SER A 129 -8.83 5.10 18.91
CA SER A 129 -8.45 6.05 19.97
C SER A 129 -7.68 5.36 21.10
N GLU A 130 -8.19 4.27 21.65
CA GLU A 130 -7.53 3.54 22.74
C GLU A 130 -6.18 2.96 22.32
N LEU A 131 -6.07 2.47 21.08
CA LEU A 131 -4.80 2.00 20.56
C LEU A 131 -3.75 3.12 20.52
N HIS A 132 -4.09 4.33 20.06
CA HIS A 132 -3.13 5.45 20.05
C HIS A 132 -2.75 5.92 21.46
N LYS A 133 -3.69 5.90 22.42
CA LYS A 133 -3.40 6.20 23.84
C LYS A 133 -2.41 5.20 24.44
N SER A 134 -2.51 3.92 24.06
CA SER A 134 -1.63 2.86 24.58
C SER A 134 -0.23 2.83 23.95
N GLY A 135 -0.11 3.25 22.68
CA GLY A 135 1.08 2.97 21.86
C GLY A 135 2.02 4.14 21.64
N ALA A 136 1.62 5.39 21.88
CA ALA A 136 2.43 6.55 21.56
C ALA A 136 2.29 7.68 22.59
N HIS A 137 3.40 8.39 22.84
CA HIS A 137 3.40 9.66 23.57
C HIS A 137 2.86 10.79 22.69
N MET A 138 1.62 10.65 22.25
CA MET A 138 0.91 11.66 21.46
C MET A 138 0.08 12.55 22.36
N SER A 139 -0.05 13.83 21.99
CA SER A 139 -1.02 14.71 22.64
C SER A 139 -2.45 14.24 22.35
N ALA A 140 -3.42 14.58 23.21
CA ALA A 140 -4.83 14.26 22.96
C ALA A 140 -5.35 14.85 21.63
N GLU A 141 -4.83 16.01 21.23
CA GLU A 141 -5.16 16.65 19.95
C GLU A 141 -4.64 15.82 18.77
N ASP A 142 -3.40 15.33 18.84
CA ASP A 142 -2.81 14.51 17.77
C ASP A 142 -3.47 13.15 17.66
N ILE A 143 -3.88 12.55 18.79
CA ILE A 143 -4.68 11.32 18.80
C ILE A 143 -6.00 11.56 18.06
N THR A 144 -6.68 12.66 18.35
CA THR A 144 -7.96 13.01 17.68
C THR A 144 -7.75 13.13 16.17
N LYS A 145 -6.70 13.82 15.73
CA LYS A 145 -6.35 13.93 14.29
C LYS A 145 -6.02 12.57 13.66
N ALA A 146 -5.28 11.71 14.35
CA ALA A 146 -4.92 10.38 13.86
C ALA A 146 -6.14 9.46 13.72
N VAL A 147 -7.08 9.55 14.66
CA VAL A 147 -8.35 8.81 14.63
C VAL A 147 -9.23 9.29 13.48
N GLN A 148 -9.35 10.61 13.25
CA GLN A 148 -10.06 11.16 12.09
C GLN A 148 -9.50 10.61 10.78
N VAL A 149 -8.17 10.61 10.62
CA VAL A 149 -7.53 10.02 9.43
C VAL A 149 -7.82 8.52 9.30
N HIS A 150 -7.89 7.77 10.41
CA HIS A 150 -8.31 6.38 10.37
C HIS A 150 -9.72 6.22 9.81
N MET A 151 -10.68 6.99 10.32
CA MET A 151 -12.08 6.92 9.90
C MET A 151 -12.26 7.35 8.45
N GLU A 152 -11.62 8.44 8.02
CA GLU A 152 -11.66 8.89 6.63
C GLU A 152 -11.05 7.86 5.67
N ARG A 153 -9.98 7.16 6.09
CA ARG A 153 -9.40 6.07 5.29
C ARG A 153 -10.38 4.91 5.08
N GLN A 154 -11.31 4.66 5.98
CA GLN A 154 -12.31 3.60 5.81
C GLN A 154 -13.33 3.89 4.74
N ALA A 155 -13.59 5.16 4.45
CA ALA A 155 -14.52 5.56 3.40
C ALA A 155 -14.13 4.96 2.03
N MET A 156 -12.85 4.68 1.79
CA MET A 156 -12.39 4.03 0.57
C MET A 156 -13.02 2.65 0.30
N LEU A 157 -13.37 1.91 1.37
CA LEU A 157 -13.99 0.59 1.26
C LEU A 157 -15.48 0.68 0.93
N ARG A 158 -16.07 1.88 1.02
CA ARG A 158 -17.51 2.13 0.81
C ARG A 158 -17.82 2.80 -0.54
N ARG A 159 -16.79 3.10 -1.33
CA ARG A 159 -16.95 3.77 -2.63
C ARG A 159 -17.47 2.80 -3.71
N PRO A 160 -18.14 3.29 -4.76
CA PRO A 160 -18.56 2.44 -5.89
C PRO A 160 -17.41 1.72 -6.59
N ASP A 161 -16.22 2.34 -6.58
CA ASP A 161 -14.96 1.82 -7.13
C ASP A 161 -14.01 1.28 -6.05
N ALA A 162 -14.56 0.79 -4.92
CA ALA A 162 -13.77 0.25 -3.83
C ALA A 162 -12.83 -0.90 -4.28
N PRO A 163 -11.61 -1.00 -3.70
CA PRO A 163 -10.71 -2.11 -4.00
C PRO A 163 -11.28 -3.46 -3.60
N ASP A 164 -10.86 -4.52 -4.30
CA ASP A 164 -10.96 -5.88 -3.76
C ASP A 164 -10.05 -6.00 -2.54
N ALA A 165 -10.66 -5.99 -1.35
CA ALA A 165 -9.97 -5.87 -0.07
C ALA A 165 -10.00 -7.17 0.73
N TRP A 166 -8.82 -7.69 1.07
CA TRP A 166 -8.63 -8.90 1.85
C TRP A 166 -7.82 -8.61 3.11
N PHE A 167 -8.36 -9.05 4.24
CA PHE A 167 -7.74 -8.90 5.55
C PHE A 167 -7.47 -10.27 6.15
N ILE A 168 -6.20 -10.53 6.47
CA ILE A 168 -5.79 -11.74 7.19
C ILE A 168 -5.42 -11.28 8.60
N VAL A 169 -6.19 -11.72 9.58
CA VAL A 169 -6.02 -11.30 10.97
C VAL A 169 -5.60 -12.51 11.79
N ASN A 170 -4.50 -12.36 12.54
CA ASN A 170 -4.10 -13.35 13.52
C ASN A 170 -5.11 -13.38 14.66
N GLU A 171 -5.47 -14.57 15.14
CA GLU A 171 -6.34 -14.74 16.30
C GLU A 171 -5.85 -13.99 17.55
N GLY A 172 -4.52 -13.87 17.73
CA GLY A 172 -3.94 -13.07 18.81
C GLY A 172 -4.40 -11.61 18.78
N ALA A 173 -4.47 -11.00 17.59
CA ALA A 173 -4.95 -9.63 17.42
C ALA A 173 -6.42 -9.42 17.83
N LEU A 174 -7.21 -10.50 17.84
CA LEU A 174 -8.61 -10.49 18.27
C LEU A 174 -8.77 -10.75 19.77
N ARG A 175 -7.75 -11.33 20.40
CA ARG A 175 -7.72 -11.71 21.82
C ARG A 175 -6.98 -10.69 22.68
N HIS A 176 -6.08 -9.90 22.09
CA HIS A 176 -5.40 -8.80 22.77
C HIS A 176 -6.42 -7.70 23.10
N VAL A 177 -6.61 -7.45 24.39
CA VAL A 177 -7.57 -6.45 24.85
C VAL A 177 -6.94 -5.06 24.71
N ILE A 178 -7.55 -4.23 23.87
CA ILE A 178 -7.27 -2.80 23.76
C ILE A 178 -8.40 -2.06 24.47
N GLY A 179 -8.06 -1.23 25.46
CA GLY A 179 -9.05 -0.63 26.36
C GLY A 179 -9.68 -1.70 27.26
N ASP A 180 -10.93 -2.07 26.99
CA ASP A 180 -11.69 -3.06 27.77
C ASP A 180 -12.42 -4.09 26.89
N HIS A 181 -13.02 -5.09 27.55
CA HIS A 181 -13.75 -6.17 26.86
C HIS A 181 -15.05 -5.70 26.18
N ALA A 182 -15.67 -4.60 26.65
CA ALA A 182 -16.88 -4.08 26.04
C ALA A 182 -16.56 -3.39 24.71
N LEU A 183 -15.49 -2.59 24.67
CA LEU A 183 -14.94 -2.02 23.45
C LEU A 183 -14.53 -3.11 22.45
N MET A 184 -13.81 -4.14 22.92
CA MET A 184 -13.41 -5.24 22.04
C MET A 184 -14.63 -5.97 21.46
N ARG A 185 -15.71 -6.14 22.23
CA ARG A 185 -16.97 -6.69 21.72
C ARG A 185 -17.57 -5.79 20.64
N GLU A 186 -17.66 -4.49 20.91
CA GLU A 186 -18.18 -3.51 19.93
C GLU A 186 -17.37 -3.58 18.62
N GLN A 187 -16.04 -3.58 18.71
CA GLN A 187 -15.14 -3.70 17.56
C GLN A 187 -15.44 -4.92 16.69
N MET A 188 -15.83 -6.04 17.30
CA MET A 188 -16.08 -7.30 16.60
C MET A 188 -17.48 -7.35 16.00
N GLU A 189 -18.46 -6.77 16.68
CA GLU A 189 -19.86 -6.73 16.23
C GLU A 189 -20.05 -5.72 15.10
N ARG A 190 -19.32 -4.61 15.12
CA ARG A 190 -19.53 -3.50 14.17
C ARG A 190 -19.04 -3.82 12.76
N GLY A 191 -18.06 -4.72 12.62
CA GLY A 191 -17.52 -5.23 11.35
C GLY A 191 -17.13 -4.14 10.31
N PRO A 192 -16.49 -4.47 9.19
CA PRO A 192 -16.39 -3.55 8.07
C PRO A 192 -17.75 -3.50 7.36
N GLY A 193 -18.66 -2.68 7.88
CA GLY A 193 -19.91 -2.35 7.22
C GLY A 193 -21.14 -2.75 8.03
N ASP A 194 -21.81 -1.74 8.54
CA ASP A 194 -23.23 -1.76 8.90
C ASP A 194 -24.11 -1.85 7.64
N GLY A 195 -23.75 -2.78 6.76
CA GLY A 195 -24.45 -3.15 5.55
C GLY A 195 -24.49 -4.65 5.57
N ARG A 196 -25.71 -5.20 5.56
CA ARG A 196 -25.97 -6.53 5.03
C ARG A 196 -25.44 -6.55 3.59
N SER A 197 -24.14 -6.72 3.40
CA SER A 197 -23.59 -7.04 2.10
C SER A 197 -23.95 -8.49 1.86
N ALA A 198 -25.05 -8.63 1.13
CA ALA A 198 -25.45 -9.84 0.46
C ALA A 198 -24.35 -10.22 -0.54
N ASP A 199 -23.23 -10.76 -0.05
CA ASP A 199 -22.29 -11.53 -0.85
C ASP A 199 -21.35 -12.33 0.07
N ARG A 200 -21.91 -13.30 0.82
CA ARG A 200 -21.08 -14.35 1.45
C ARG A 200 -20.33 -15.18 0.39
N ASP A 201 -20.75 -15.08 -0.88
CA ASP A 201 -20.18 -15.82 -2.01
C ASP A 201 -18.95 -15.13 -2.63
N ARG A 202 -18.68 -13.87 -2.26
CA ARG A 202 -17.41 -13.17 -2.54
C ARG A 202 -16.32 -13.37 -1.52
N ALA A 203 -16.61 -14.07 -0.42
CA ALA A 203 -15.54 -14.71 0.34
C ALA A 203 -14.93 -15.74 -0.62
N GLY A 204 -13.87 -15.34 -1.35
CA GLY A 204 -13.16 -16.26 -2.21
C GLY A 204 -12.80 -17.50 -1.38
N PRO A 205 -12.75 -18.68 -2.02
CA PRO A 205 -12.65 -19.95 -1.31
C PRO A 205 -11.56 -19.87 -0.24
N PRO A 206 -11.80 -20.41 0.97
CA PRO A 206 -10.81 -20.35 2.04
C PRO A 206 -9.48 -20.81 1.46
N LEU A 207 -8.44 -19.98 1.61
CA LEU A 207 -7.12 -20.22 1.03
C LEU A 207 -6.74 -21.69 1.27
N ARG A 208 -6.77 -22.50 0.22
CA ARG A 208 -6.39 -23.90 0.34
C ARG A 208 -4.90 -23.89 0.64
N ARG A 209 -4.42 -24.76 1.54
CA ARG A 209 -2.98 -24.84 1.90
C ARG A 209 -2.02 -24.86 0.69
N ARG A 210 -2.48 -25.28 -0.49
CA ARG A 210 -1.70 -25.26 -1.74
C ARG A 210 -1.46 -23.86 -2.32
N ASP A 211 -2.34 -22.90 -2.08
CA ASP A 211 -2.24 -21.54 -2.62
C ASP A 211 -1.24 -20.68 -1.82
N ILE A 212 -0.99 -21.06 -0.56
CA ILE A 212 0.04 -20.44 0.30
C ILE A 212 1.40 -21.16 0.11
N SER A 213 1.43 -22.36 -0.47
CA SER A 213 2.66 -23.11 -0.76
C SER A 213 3.13 -23.01 -2.22
N GLY A 214 2.71 -21.97 -2.95
CA GLY A 214 3.05 -21.74 -4.36
C GLY A 214 4.19 -20.75 -4.60
N HIS A 215 4.55 -19.91 -3.62
CA HIS A 215 5.80 -19.17 -3.71
C HIS A 215 6.96 -20.11 -3.39
N ARG A 216 7.45 -20.80 -4.43
CA ARG A 216 8.89 -20.81 -4.64
C ARG A 216 9.33 -19.36 -4.46
N PHE A 217 9.98 -19.06 -3.34
CA PHE A 217 10.96 -17.98 -3.34
C PHE A 217 11.86 -18.27 -4.52
N VAL A 218 11.67 -17.52 -5.61
CA VAL A 218 12.61 -17.52 -6.72
C VAL A 218 13.85 -16.85 -6.14
N HIS A 219 14.71 -17.65 -5.52
CA HIS A 219 16.10 -17.27 -5.31
C HIS A 219 16.73 -17.15 -6.71
N HIS A 220 16.60 -15.97 -7.31
CA HIS A 220 17.48 -15.58 -8.40
C HIS A 220 18.76 -15.01 -7.78
N ALA A 221 19.66 -15.90 -7.38
CA ALA A 221 21.09 -15.63 -7.24
C ALA A 221 21.82 -16.97 -7.10
N GLY A 222 22.31 -17.47 -8.23
CA GLY A 222 23.13 -18.68 -8.32
C GLY A 222 23.71 -18.76 -9.71
N ILE A 223 24.85 -18.10 -9.90
CA ILE A 223 25.76 -18.18 -11.05
C ILE A 223 25.90 -19.67 -11.49
N PRO A 224 25.88 -20.00 -12.78
CA PRO A 224 25.80 -21.40 -13.21
C PRO A 224 27.15 -22.14 -13.03
N GLY A 225 27.07 -23.35 -12.47
CA GLY A 225 28.12 -24.38 -12.47
C GLY A 225 27.51 -25.77 -12.73
N PRO A 226 28.27 -26.76 -13.25
CA PRO A 226 27.71 -27.85 -14.06
C PRO A 226 27.23 -29.09 -13.28
N ARG A 227 26.13 -29.64 -13.80
CA ARG A 227 25.53 -31.00 -13.81
C ARG A 227 26.08 -32.10 -12.84
N GLY A 228 25.15 -32.75 -12.14
CA GLY A 228 25.32 -34.05 -11.49
C GLY A 228 23.97 -34.74 -11.21
N SER A 229 23.94 -36.06 -11.31
CA SER A 229 22.80 -36.97 -11.56
C SER A 229 22.13 -37.61 -10.32
N GLY A 230 20.88 -38.06 -10.50
CA GLY A 230 20.19 -39.08 -9.67
C GLY A 230 19.56 -38.54 -8.37
N SER A 231 18.46 -39.04 -7.80
CA SER A 231 17.65 -40.24 -8.01
C SER A 231 16.29 -40.04 -7.30
N ARG A 232 15.27 -40.80 -7.70
CA ARG A 232 13.94 -40.88 -7.05
C ARG A 232 14.06 -41.58 -5.70
N VAL A 233 13.39 -41.11 -4.63
CA VAL A 233 12.79 -42.00 -3.60
C VAL A 233 11.55 -41.37 -2.93
N SER A 234 10.44 -42.10 -3.10
CA SER A 234 9.31 -42.41 -2.19
C SER A 234 8.74 -41.39 -1.19
N ARG A 235 7.42 -41.21 -1.33
CA ARG A 235 6.49 -40.82 -0.26
C ARG A 235 6.31 -41.98 0.73
N ARG A 236 6.48 -41.74 2.03
CA ARG A 236 5.75 -42.43 3.10
C ARG A 236 5.51 -41.53 4.32
N HIS A 237 4.26 -41.62 4.79
CA HIS A 237 3.75 -41.50 6.17
C HIS A 237 3.62 -40.09 6.76
N HIS A 238 2.37 -39.65 6.97
CA HIS A 238 1.67 -39.52 8.28
C HIS A 238 2.15 -38.26 9.03
N ARG A 239 1.35 -37.28 9.47
CA ARG A 239 0.01 -37.27 10.08
C ARG A 239 -0.53 -35.82 10.08
N CYS A 240 -1.83 -35.70 10.32
CA CYS A 240 -2.58 -34.46 10.50
C CYS A 240 -2.30 -33.83 11.89
N HIS A 241 -2.32 -32.50 12.01
CA HIS A 241 -2.73 -31.84 13.27
C HIS A 241 -3.46 -30.52 13.05
N VAL A 242 -4.67 -30.49 13.60
CA VAL A 242 -5.46 -29.33 14.03
C VAL A 242 -5.15 -29.17 15.53
N LEU A 243 -4.79 -27.96 15.98
CA LEU A 243 -4.87 -27.64 17.41
C LEU A 243 -6.24 -27.04 17.68
N GLY A 244 -7.18 -27.94 17.92
CA GLY A 244 -8.51 -27.66 18.41
C GLY A 244 -8.94 -28.83 19.26
N ARG A 245 -9.07 -28.62 20.57
CA ARG A 245 -9.91 -29.47 21.41
C ARG A 245 -11.10 -28.66 21.88
N ARG A 246 -12.27 -29.21 21.57
CA ARG A 246 -13.54 -28.96 22.27
C ARG A 246 -13.44 -29.51 23.71
N ALA A 247 -14.03 -28.78 24.66
CA ALA A 247 -14.70 -29.27 25.88
C ALA A 247 -15.44 -28.05 26.46
N SER A 248 -16.77 -27.95 26.38
CA SER A 248 -17.80 -28.56 27.24
C SER A 248 -17.77 -28.04 28.69
N CYS A 249 -18.84 -27.31 29.06
CA CYS A 249 -19.24 -26.95 30.42
C CYS A 249 -19.31 -28.17 31.35
N PRO A 250 -19.16 -27.94 32.66
CA PRO A 250 -20.34 -27.87 33.54
C PRO A 250 -20.67 -26.46 34.01
#